data_AF-A0A7J4SCU6-F1
#
_entry.id   AF-A0A7J4SCU6-F1
#
_cell.length_a   1.000
_cell.length_b   1.000
_cell.length_c   1.000
_cell.angle_alpha   90.00
_cell.angle_beta   90.00
_cell.angle_gamma   90.00
#
_symmetry.space_group_name_H-M   'P 1'
#
loop_
_entity.id
_entity.type
_entity.pdbx_description
1 polymer ?
#
loop_
_entity_poly.entity_id
_entity_poly.type
_entity_poly.pdbx_seq_one_letter_code
_entity_poly.pdbx_strand_id
1 'polypeptide(L)'
;NPSASVDGFGCAADQRDIDSDGVNDNLDNCPNTPLSEVAANNGCSESQTDSDLDGVFNDVDLCPNTTLLDLNGDGEFDIDSVGCSPVQYDDDNDMIDNTIDLCPVTPQGEQVNSDGCSESQLDEDNDDIWNSEDLCYDTPTGQAVDQNGCSQFQLDDDQDGMVNAEDGCPNTPVGEIIDENGCSLTQLDTDGDGVNDLEDAFPADSNESVDSDSDGVPDRLDAYPLDAARSEAEKENDSNGFLFI
;
A
#
# COMPACT_ATOMS: atom_id res chain seq x y z
N ASN A 1 -17.95 80.41 5.95
CA ASN A 1 -18.52 80.81 7.25
C ASN A 1 -17.36 80.78 8.26
N PRO A 2 -16.84 81.90 8.78
CA PRO A 2 -15.57 81.94 9.50
C PRO A 2 -15.67 81.53 10.99
N SER A 3 -16.53 80.53 11.29
CA SER A 3 -16.84 80.10 12.66
C SER A 3 -17.03 78.57 12.78
N ALA A 4 -16.50 77.79 11.85
CA ALA A 4 -16.46 76.34 12.00
C ALA A 4 -15.48 75.97 13.12
N SER A 5 -15.89 75.06 14.01
CA SER A 5 -15.01 74.50 15.04
C SER A 5 -13.94 73.67 14.35
N VAL A 6 -12.67 74.06 14.52
CA VAL A 6 -11.51 73.36 13.98
C VAL A 6 -10.72 72.69 15.10
N ASP A 7 -10.00 71.63 14.79
CA ASP A 7 -9.13 70.94 15.75
C ASP A 7 -7.82 71.72 16.04
N GLY A 8 -6.89 71.09 16.76
CA GLY A 8 -5.58 71.67 17.10
C GLY A 8 -4.66 71.95 15.90
N PHE A 9 -5.03 71.47 14.70
CA PHE A 9 -4.31 71.66 13.44
C PHE A 9 -5.04 72.62 12.49
N GLY A 10 -6.24 73.08 12.85
CA GLY A 10 -7.02 74.00 12.04
C GLY A 10 -7.92 73.31 11.00
N CYS A 11 -8.06 72.00 11.05
CA CYS A 11 -8.98 71.25 10.18
C CYS A 11 -10.39 71.31 10.75
N ALA A 12 -11.37 71.66 9.91
CA ALA A 12 -12.78 71.51 10.27
C ALA A 12 -13.14 70.02 10.35
N ALA A 13 -14.20 69.68 11.08
CA ALA A 13 -14.58 68.29 11.32
C ALA A 13 -14.82 67.46 10.04
N ASP A 14 -15.21 68.12 8.94
CA ASP A 14 -15.43 67.57 7.60
C ASP A 14 -14.17 67.52 6.72
N GLN A 15 -13.01 67.90 7.26
CA GLN A 15 -11.70 67.89 6.58
C GLN A 15 -10.68 66.97 7.26
N ARG A 16 -11.10 66.23 8.28
CA ARG A 16 -10.24 65.28 8.98
C ARG A 16 -10.27 63.94 8.25
N ASP A 17 -9.13 63.26 8.29
CA ASP A 17 -8.86 61.97 7.66
C ASP A 17 -7.85 61.28 8.59
N ILE A 18 -8.38 60.45 9.49
CA ILE A 18 -7.64 59.92 10.66
C ILE A 18 -6.57 58.90 10.28
N ASP A 19 -6.84 58.06 9.28
CA ASP A 19 -5.96 57.01 8.79
C ASP A 19 -5.21 57.41 7.51
N SER A 20 -5.51 58.59 6.95
CA SER A 20 -4.83 59.19 5.82
C SER A 20 -4.97 58.36 4.54
N ASP A 21 -6.11 57.71 4.37
CA ASP A 21 -6.45 56.87 3.21
C ASP A 21 -6.98 57.69 2.01
N GLY A 22 -7.23 59.00 2.23
CA GLY A 22 -7.72 59.94 1.23
C GLY A 22 -9.23 60.18 1.26
N VAL A 23 -9.96 59.57 2.21
CA VAL A 23 -11.38 59.76 2.46
C VAL A 23 -11.58 60.43 3.83
N ASN A 24 -12.30 61.54 3.87
CA ASN A 24 -12.49 62.26 5.13
C ASN A 24 -13.38 61.46 6.10
N ASP A 25 -13.12 61.54 7.41
CA ASP A 25 -13.79 60.83 8.52
C ASP A 25 -15.33 60.83 8.44
N ASN A 26 -15.93 61.87 7.86
CA ASN A 26 -17.39 62.02 7.77
C ASN A 26 -18.02 61.29 6.59
N LEU A 27 -17.21 60.79 5.66
CA LEU A 27 -17.58 59.98 4.49
C LEU A 27 -16.93 58.59 4.51
N ASP A 28 -16.00 58.37 5.44
CA ASP A 28 -15.27 57.15 5.64
C ASP A 28 -16.03 56.19 6.58
N ASN A 29 -16.31 54.99 6.07
CA ASN A 29 -16.95 53.91 6.82
C ASN A 29 -15.94 52.99 7.52
N CYS A 30 -14.66 53.07 7.13
CA CYS A 30 -13.57 52.23 7.58
C CYS A 30 -12.43 53.10 8.14
N PRO A 31 -12.54 53.58 9.40
CA PRO A 31 -11.66 54.60 9.99
C PRO A 31 -10.20 54.17 10.24
N ASN A 32 -9.80 53.01 9.73
CA ASN A 32 -8.44 52.47 9.83
C ASN A 32 -8.07 51.67 8.57
N THR A 33 -8.40 52.16 7.38
CA THR A 33 -7.96 51.58 6.11
C THR A 33 -6.44 51.46 6.07
N PRO A 34 -5.87 50.27 5.76
CA PRO A 34 -4.42 50.10 5.68
C PRO A 34 -3.79 51.07 4.66
N LEU A 35 -2.81 51.86 5.09
CA LEU A 35 -2.06 52.81 4.24
C LEU A 35 -1.37 52.17 3.02
N SER A 36 -1.16 50.85 3.02
CA SER A 36 -0.61 50.11 1.89
C SER A 36 -1.64 49.80 0.80
N GLU A 37 -2.92 50.03 1.08
CA GLU A 37 -4.04 49.70 0.20
C GLU A 37 -4.69 50.98 -0.31
N VAL A 38 -5.53 50.83 -1.35
CA VAL A 38 -6.26 51.94 -1.94
C VAL A 38 -7.70 51.90 -1.44
N ALA A 39 -8.06 52.88 -0.62
CA ALA A 39 -9.43 53.14 -0.19
C ALA A 39 -10.35 53.36 -1.40
N ALA A 40 -11.52 52.73 -1.37
CA ALA A 40 -12.62 53.09 -2.27
C ALA A 40 -13.32 54.36 -1.79
N ASN A 41 -14.34 54.83 -2.52
CA ASN A 41 -15.03 56.09 -2.20
C ASN A 41 -15.73 56.11 -0.82
N ASN A 42 -15.90 54.96 -0.19
CA ASN A 42 -16.47 54.77 1.15
C ASN A 42 -15.38 54.63 2.24
N GLY A 43 -14.11 54.90 1.93
CA GLY A 43 -12.96 54.73 2.82
C GLY A 43 -12.43 53.30 2.84
N CYS A 44 -13.30 52.29 2.85
CA CYS A 44 -12.86 50.90 2.91
C CYS A 44 -12.02 50.45 1.71
N SER A 45 -10.97 49.68 1.97
CA SER A 45 -10.23 48.92 0.96
C SER A 45 -10.81 47.52 0.75
N GLU A 46 -10.31 46.78 -0.24
CA GLU A 46 -10.76 45.40 -0.55
C GLU A 46 -10.60 44.46 0.66
N SER A 47 -9.54 44.62 1.45
CA SER A 47 -9.28 43.78 2.62
C SER A 47 -10.33 43.98 3.73
N GLN A 48 -10.95 45.16 3.78
CA GLN A 48 -12.02 45.51 4.73
C GLN A 48 -13.43 45.35 4.15
N THR A 49 -13.54 44.69 2.99
CA THR A 49 -14.83 44.25 2.46
C THR A 49 -15.09 42.79 2.83
N ASP A 50 -16.36 42.42 2.88
CA ASP A 50 -16.83 41.06 3.07
C ASP A 50 -17.41 40.61 1.73
N SER A 51 -16.67 39.76 1.01
CA SER A 51 -16.95 39.46 -0.40
C SER A 51 -18.05 38.43 -0.59
N ASP A 52 -18.14 37.46 0.31
CA ASP A 52 -19.09 36.35 0.28
C ASP A 52 -20.25 36.51 1.27
N LEU A 53 -20.22 37.58 2.06
CA LEU A 53 -21.27 38.00 2.99
C LEU A 53 -21.45 37.03 4.15
N ASP A 54 -20.35 36.41 4.57
CA ASP A 54 -20.29 35.46 5.67
C ASP A 54 -20.16 36.16 7.05
N GLY A 55 -19.96 37.48 7.03
CA GLY A 55 -19.83 38.32 8.22
C GLY A 55 -18.38 38.55 8.67
N VAL A 56 -17.40 38.01 7.94
CA VAL A 56 -15.97 38.12 8.19
C VAL A 56 -15.32 38.90 7.04
N PHE A 57 -14.46 39.88 7.36
CA PHE A 57 -13.80 40.68 6.34
C PHE A 57 -12.67 39.91 5.66
N ASN A 58 -12.45 40.17 4.38
CA ASN A 58 -11.46 39.50 3.54
C ASN A 58 -10.05 39.43 4.15
N ASP A 59 -9.66 40.38 5.00
CA ASP A 59 -8.34 40.42 5.64
C ASP A 59 -8.16 39.40 6.78
N VAL A 60 -9.27 38.92 7.33
CA VAL A 60 -9.32 37.95 8.45
C VAL A 60 -10.13 36.70 8.12
N ASP A 61 -10.76 36.64 6.96
CA ASP A 61 -11.47 35.49 6.41
C ASP A 61 -10.48 34.43 5.90
N LEU A 62 -10.61 33.21 6.42
CA LEU A 62 -9.80 32.05 6.02
C LEU A 62 -10.47 31.20 4.95
N CYS A 63 -11.75 31.43 4.68
CA CYS A 63 -12.60 30.64 3.80
C CYS A 63 -13.30 31.52 2.75
N PRO A 64 -12.53 32.14 1.83
CA PRO A 64 -13.13 32.98 0.81
C PRO A 64 -14.12 32.17 -0.05
N ASN A 65 -15.34 32.68 -0.18
CA ASN A 65 -16.51 32.06 -0.83
C ASN A 65 -17.30 31.07 0.04
N THR A 66 -17.47 31.38 1.32
CA THR A 66 -18.28 30.61 2.24
C THR A 66 -19.74 30.48 1.80
N THR A 67 -20.20 29.24 1.81
CA THR A 67 -21.61 28.92 1.56
C THR A 67 -22.45 29.25 2.79
N LEU A 68 -23.35 30.23 2.64
CA LEU A 68 -24.26 30.68 3.71
C LEU A 68 -25.41 29.67 3.94
N LEU A 69 -25.14 28.63 4.72
CA LEU A 69 -26.09 27.57 5.04
C LEU A 69 -26.53 27.63 6.51
N ASP A 70 -27.82 27.40 6.75
CA ASP A 70 -28.39 27.13 8.08
C ASP A 70 -28.66 25.62 8.17
N LEU A 71 -27.65 24.86 8.60
CA LEU A 71 -27.70 23.40 8.71
C LEU A 71 -28.51 22.97 9.94
N ASN A 72 -28.54 23.81 10.98
CA ASN A 72 -29.17 23.48 12.25
C ASN A 72 -30.67 23.91 12.34
N GLY A 73 -31.11 24.81 11.46
CA GLY A 73 -32.48 25.29 11.30
C GLY A 73 -32.91 26.37 12.30
N ASP A 74 -31.97 27.10 12.91
CA ASP A 74 -32.24 28.14 13.90
C ASP A 74 -32.47 29.53 13.29
N GLY A 75 -32.26 29.69 11.98
CA GLY A 75 -32.38 30.93 11.25
C GLY A 75 -31.13 31.80 11.24
N GLU A 76 -29.99 31.28 11.71
CA GLU A 76 -28.65 31.86 11.58
C GLU A 76 -27.80 30.99 10.63
N PHE A 77 -26.81 31.59 9.96
CA PHE A 77 -25.89 30.82 9.13
C PHE A 77 -24.83 30.15 10.01
N ASP A 78 -24.56 28.87 9.77
CA ASP A 78 -23.53 28.11 10.46
C ASP A 78 -22.15 28.47 9.90
N ILE A 79 -21.59 29.58 10.38
CA ILE A 79 -20.29 30.13 9.98
C ILE A 79 -19.49 30.38 11.26
N ASP A 80 -18.24 29.94 11.27
CA ASP A 80 -17.37 30.13 12.42
C ASP A 80 -16.76 31.54 12.49
N SER A 81 -15.92 31.79 13.50
CA SER A 81 -15.31 33.11 13.70
C SER A 81 -14.24 33.50 12.67
N VAL A 82 -13.83 32.57 11.80
CA VAL A 82 -12.84 32.80 10.75
C VAL A 82 -13.45 32.75 9.36
N GLY A 83 -14.79 32.74 9.27
CA GLY A 83 -15.53 32.80 8.02
C GLY A 83 -15.85 31.43 7.45
N CYS A 84 -15.48 30.32 8.09
CA CYS A 84 -15.67 29.00 7.50
C CYS A 84 -17.02 28.39 7.86
N SER A 85 -17.72 27.81 6.88
CA SER A 85 -18.87 26.94 7.14
C SER A 85 -18.44 25.48 7.37
N PRO A 86 -19.21 24.66 8.11
CA PRO A 86 -18.87 23.26 8.37
C PRO A 86 -18.66 22.38 7.13
N VAL A 87 -19.19 22.80 5.98
CA VAL A 87 -19.03 22.07 4.70
C VAL A 87 -17.70 22.39 3.98
N GLN A 88 -16.90 23.31 4.51
CA GLN A 88 -15.57 23.66 3.98
C GLN A 88 -14.42 23.11 4.83
N TYR A 89 -14.73 22.42 5.94
CA TYR A 89 -13.68 21.81 6.76
C TYR A 89 -13.05 20.62 6.05
N ASP A 90 -11.73 20.54 6.12
CA ASP A 90 -10.86 19.51 5.55
C ASP A 90 -9.78 19.25 6.61
N ASP A 91 -10.00 18.23 7.44
CA ASP A 91 -9.24 18.01 8.67
C ASP A 91 -7.81 17.51 8.40
N ASP A 92 -7.61 16.72 7.34
CA ASP A 92 -6.31 16.16 6.95
C ASP A 92 -5.62 16.93 5.81
N ASN A 93 -6.31 17.92 5.23
CA ASN A 93 -5.83 18.82 4.18
C ASN A 93 -5.52 18.09 2.87
N ASP A 94 -6.32 17.08 2.52
CA ASP A 94 -6.19 16.32 1.27
C ASP A 94 -6.99 16.91 0.09
N MET A 95 -7.65 18.06 0.33
CA MET A 95 -8.50 18.82 -0.60
C MET A 95 -9.92 18.27 -0.78
N ILE A 96 -10.33 17.27 0.00
CA ILE A 96 -11.69 16.75 0.04
C ILE A 96 -12.32 17.14 1.37
N ASP A 97 -13.48 17.80 1.33
CA ASP A 97 -14.12 18.26 2.56
C ASP A 97 -14.66 17.09 3.39
N ASN A 98 -14.65 17.25 4.71
CA ASN A 98 -15.06 16.26 5.71
C ASN A 98 -16.46 15.68 5.46
N THR A 99 -17.34 16.36 4.70
CA THR A 99 -18.71 15.88 4.47
C THR A 99 -18.81 14.84 3.37
N ILE A 100 -17.80 14.76 2.50
CA ILE A 100 -17.70 13.78 1.41
C ILE A 100 -16.46 12.86 1.53
N ASP A 101 -15.51 13.21 2.39
CA ASP A 101 -14.33 12.41 2.67
C ASP A 101 -14.66 11.12 3.43
N LEU A 102 -14.34 9.97 2.81
CA LEU A 102 -14.46 8.63 3.40
C LEU A 102 -13.21 8.18 4.14
N CYS A 103 -12.11 8.90 3.97
CA CYS A 103 -10.78 8.62 4.49
C CYS A 103 -10.24 9.80 5.32
N PRO A 104 -10.73 10.02 6.56
CA PRO A 104 -10.49 11.24 7.36
C PRO A 104 -9.04 11.54 7.79
N VAL A 105 -8.10 10.69 7.38
CA VAL A 105 -6.67 10.78 7.70
C VAL A 105 -5.86 10.21 6.52
N THR A 106 -5.88 10.92 5.41
CA THR A 106 -5.02 10.71 4.27
C THR A 106 -3.57 11.11 4.59
N PRO A 107 -2.57 10.27 4.27
CA PRO A 107 -1.17 10.64 4.43
C PRO A 107 -0.79 11.91 3.64
N GLN A 108 -0.07 12.82 4.31
CA GLN A 108 0.29 14.11 3.73
C GLN A 108 1.06 13.98 2.40
N GLY A 109 0.55 14.63 1.36
CA GLY A 109 1.19 14.73 0.06
C GLY A 109 0.84 13.59 -0.90
N GLU A 110 0.02 12.63 -0.47
CA GLU A 110 -0.58 11.65 -1.36
C GLU A 110 -1.67 12.29 -2.23
N GLN A 111 -2.03 11.62 -3.33
CA GLN A 111 -3.13 12.05 -4.18
C GLN A 111 -4.34 11.21 -3.84
N VAL A 112 -5.47 11.88 -3.67
CA VAL A 112 -6.74 11.24 -3.31
C VAL A 112 -7.69 11.15 -4.49
N ASN A 113 -8.56 10.15 -4.42
CA ASN A 113 -9.67 9.99 -5.34
C ASN A 113 -10.85 10.90 -4.95
N SER A 114 -12.02 10.74 -5.58
CA SER A 114 -13.20 11.55 -5.30
C SER A 114 -13.79 11.37 -3.90
N ASP A 115 -13.37 10.31 -3.21
CA ASP A 115 -13.90 9.89 -1.93
C ASP A 115 -12.91 10.25 -0.80
N GLY A 116 -11.87 11.05 -1.08
CA GLY A 116 -10.82 11.41 -0.10
C GLY A 116 -9.80 10.31 0.14
N CYS A 117 -9.90 9.16 -0.50
CA CYS A 117 -8.97 8.06 -0.24
C CYS A 117 -7.77 8.09 -1.20
N SER A 118 -6.57 7.97 -0.64
CA SER A 118 -5.34 7.73 -1.41
C SER A 118 -5.12 6.26 -1.70
N GLU A 119 -4.29 5.95 -2.71
CA GLU A 119 -3.95 4.56 -3.09
C GLU A 119 -3.44 3.73 -1.91
N SER A 120 -2.76 4.33 -0.94
CA SER A 120 -2.22 3.62 0.24
C SER A 120 -3.29 3.12 1.21
N GLN A 121 -4.48 3.74 1.18
CA GLN A 121 -5.62 3.43 2.05
C GLN A 121 -6.68 2.56 1.35
N LEU A 122 -6.52 2.30 0.05
CA LEU A 122 -7.39 1.41 -0.70
C LEU A 122 -7.01 -0.05 -0.49
N ASP A 123 -7.98 -0.93 -0.74
CA ASP A 123 -7.85 -2.38 -0.77
C ASP A 123 -8.42 -2.81 -2.14
N GLU A 124 -7.53 -3.15 -3.09
CA GLU A 124 -7.88 -3.35 -4.50
C GLU A 124 -8.57 -4.71 -4.75
N ASP A 125 -8.14 -5.76 -4.05
CA ASP A 125 -8.62 -7.13 -4.25
C ASP A 125 -9.66 -7.59 -3.20
N ASN A 126 -9.91 -6.75 -2.20
CA ASN A 126 -10.86 -6.92 -1.11
C ASN A 126 -10.51 -8.09 -0.19
N ASP A 127 -9.24 -8.20 0.17
CA ASP A 127 -8.70 -9.21 1.08
C ASP A 127 -8.52 -8.74 2.54
N ASP A 128 -8.99 -7.52 2.84
CA ASP A 128 -8.89 -6.81 4.13
C ASP A 128 -7.47 -6.29 4.47
N ILE A 129 -6.52 -6.32 3.52
CA ILE A 129 -5.19 -5.71 3.64
C ILE A 129 -5.09 -4.49 2.72
N TRP A 130 -4.60 -3.37 3.25
CA TRP A 130 -4.46 -2.15 2.44
C TRP A 130 -3.30 -2.27 1.47
N ASN A 131 -3.42 -1.67 0.28
CA ASN A 131 -2.41 -1.66 -0.77
C ASN A 131 -1.00 -1.23 -0.28
N SER A 132 -0.92 -0.38 0.75
CA SER A 132 0.37 0.03 1.31
C SER A 132 1.13 -1.09 2.05
N GLU A 133 0.41 -2.09 2.54
CA GLU A 133 0.94 -3.24 3.31
C GLU A 133 0.74 -4.58 2.57
N ASP A 134 -0.01 -4.57 1.47
CA ASP A 134 -0.26 -5.74 0.63
C ASP A 134 0.90 -5.99 -0.36
N LEU A 135 1.46 -7.19 -0.32
CA LEU A 135 2.49 -7.65 -1.27
C LEU A 135 1.88 -8.43 -2.45
N CYS A 136 0.64 -8.87 -2.30
CA CYS A 136 -0.11 -9.73 -3.19
C CYS A 136 -1.41 -9.06 -3.65
N TYR A 137 -1.27 -7.92 -4.34
CA TYR A 137 -2.33 -7.04 -4.90
C TYR A 137 -3.46 -7.68 -5.74
N ASP A 138 -3.41 -8.97 -6.00
CA ASP A 138 -4.35 -9.70 -6.86
C ASP A 138 -4.86 -11.00 -6.23
N THR A 139 -4.87 -11.07 -4.90
CA THR A 139 -5.36 -12.22 -4.17
C THR A 139 -6.84 -12.47 -4.48
N PRO A 140 -7.21 -13.70 -4.89
CA PRO A 140 -8.59 -13.98 -5.24
C PRO A 140 -9.54 -13.72 -4.06
N THR A 141 -10.58 -12.93 -4.30
CA THR A 141 -11.56 -12.55 -3.28
C THR A 141 -12.11 -13.76 -2.52
N GLY A 142 -12.10 -13.68 -1.19
CA GLY A 142 -12.61 -14.70 -0.28
C GLY A 142 -11.62 -15.82 0.06
N GLN A 143 -10.36 -15.73 -0.39
CA GLN A 143 -9.27 -16.54 0.16
C GLN A 143 -8.85 -16.00 1.53
N ALA A 144 -8.34 -16.89 2.38
CA ALA A 144 -7.67 -16.46 3.61
C ALA A 144 -6.23 -16.03 3.26
N VAL A 145 -5.84 -14.87 3.75
CA VAL A 145 -4.54 -14.25 3.48
C VAL A 145 -3.69 -14.18 4.74
N ASP A 146 -2.37 -14.08 4.55
CA ASP A 146 -1.44 -13.76 5.61
C ASP A 146 -1.41 -12.24 5.90
N GLN A 147 -0.47 -11.80 6.73
CA GLN A 147 -0.34 -10.38 7.09
C GLN A 147 0.11 -9.48 5.94
N ASN A 148 0.57 -10.05 4.82
CA ASN A 148 1.07 -9.35 3.64
C ASN A 148 0.08 -9.48 2.46
N GLY A 149 -1.17 -9.87 2.72
CA GLY A 149 -2.20 -10.07 1.70
C GLY A 149 -2.04 -11.33 0.87
N CYS A 150 -1.09 -12.21 1.18
CA CYS A 150 -0.82 -13.37 0.32
C CYS A 150 -1.60 -14.61 0.75
N SER A 151 -2.30 -15.25 -0.20
CA SER A 151 -2.96 -16.53 0.04
C SER A 151 -2.00 -17.72 -0.14
N GLN A 152 -2.39 -18.90 0.33
CA GLN A 152 -1.63 -20.16 0.13
C GLN A 152 -1.48 -20.57 -1.35
N PHE A 153 -2.26 -19.96 -2.26
CA PHE A 153 -2.15 -20.18 -3.70
C PHE A 153 -1.16 -19.24 -4.39
N GLN A 154 -0.61 -18.25 -3.66
CA GLN A 154 0.44 -17.33 -4.13
C GLN A 154 1.76 -17.55 -3.40
N LEU A 155 1.73 -18.05 -2.16
CA LEU A 155 2.92 -18.34 -1.36
C LEU A 155 3.62 -19.62 -1.81
N ASP A 156 4.96 -19.58 -1.75
CA ASP A 156 5.89 -20.67 -1.99
C ASP A 156 7.02 -20.52 -0.95
N ASP A 157 6.88 -21.24 0.17
CA ASP A 157 7.69 -21.05 1.37
C ASP A 157 9.14 -21.54 1.20
N ASP A 158 9.36 -22.60 0.41
CA ASP A 158 10.68 -23.19 0.16
C ASP A 158 11.30 -22.80 -1.19
N GLN A 159 10.53 -22.08 -2.02
CA GLN A 159 10.94 -21.52 -3.30
C GLN A 159 11.35 -22.61 -4.29
N ASP A 160 10.72 -23.78 -4.23
CA ASP A 160 10.95 -24.87 -5.18
C ASP A 160 10.17 -24.70 -6.50
N GLY A 161 9.25 -23.73 -6.54
CA GLY A 161 8.41 -23.41 -7.70
C GLY A 161 7.01 -24.02 -7.66
N MET A 162 6.62 -24.70 -6.59
CA MET A 162 5.26 -25.13 -6.30
C MET A 162 4.68 -24.31 -5.14
N VAL A 163 3.45 -23.83 -5.32
CA VAL A 163 2.80 -23.02 -4.28
C VAL A 163 2.37 -23.89 -3.10
N ASN A 164 2.38 -23.34 -1.89
CA ASN A 164 2.09 -24.05 -0.65
C ASN A 164 0.76 -24.86 -0.68
N ALA A 165 -0.26 -24.35 -1.38
CA ALA A 165 -1.55 -25.03 -1.50
C ALA A 165 -1.51 -26.30 -2.38
N GLU A 166 -0.51 -26.41 -3.26
CA GLU A 166 -0.30 -27.53 -4.17
C GLU A 166 0.93 -28.39 -3.81
N ASP A 167 1.82 -27.88 -2.96
CA ASP A 167 3.03 -28.56 -2.52
C ASP A 167 2.76 -29.66 -1.48
N GLY A 168 3.07 -30.89 -1.86
CA GLY A 168 3.00 -32.08 -1.02
C GLY A 168 4.28 -32.38 -0.23
N CYS A 169 5.37 -31.69 -0.54
CA CYS A 169 6.73 -31.94 -0.04
C CYS A 169 7.40 -30.65 0.48
N PRO A 170 6.93 -30.10 1.61
CA PRO A 170 7.49 -28.86 2.13
C PRO A 170 8.97 -28.97 2.48
N ASN A 171 9.71 -27.89 2.24
CA ASN A 171 11.16 -27.76 2.38
C ASN A 171 11.97 -28.49 1.29
N THR A 172 11.42 -28.59 0.09
CA THR A 172 12.20 -28.99 -1.09
C THR A 172 13.32 -27.98 -1.33
N PRO A 173 14.56 -28.43 -1.57
CA PRO A 173 15.66 -27.51 -1.83
C PRO A 173 15.43 -26.70 -3.11
N VAL A 174 15.53 -25.37 -3.00
CA VAL A 174 15.43 -24.44 -4.13
C VAL A 174 16.30 -24.87 -5.33
N GLY A 175 15.65 -24.99 -6.49
CA GLY A 175 16.29 -25.31 -7.77
C GLY A 175 16.48 -26.80 -8.06
N GLU A 176 16.00 -27.70 -7.20
CA GLU A 176 15.85 -29.12 -7.54
C GLU A 176 14.70 -29.33 -8.54
N ILE A 177 14.75 -30.44 -9.28
CA ILE A 177 13.65 -30.81 -10.18
C ILE A 177 12.61 -31.53 -9.35
N ILE A 178 11.42 -30.93 -9.27
CA ILE A 178 10.27 -31.47 -8.55
C ILE A 178 9.33 -32.27 -9.47
N ASP A 179 8.58 -33.18 -8.87
CA ASP A 179 7.48 -33.88 -9.51
C ASP A 179 6.16 -33.07 -9.47
N GLU A 180 5.04 -33.70 -9.81
CA GLU A 180 3.72 -33.07 -9.80
C GLU A 180 3.17 -32.75 -8.40
N ASN A 181 3.82 -33.24 -7.34
CA ASN A 181 3.46 -33.00 -5.94
C ASN A 181 4.50 -32.11 -5.22
N GLY A 182 5.45 -31.49 -5.93
CA GLY A 182 6.47 -30.65 -5.31
C GLY A 182 7.67 -31.42 -4.76
N CYS A 183 7.73 -32.74 -4.98
CA CYS A 183 8.75 -33.58 -4.37
C CYS A 183 9.96 -33.72 -5.28
N SER A 184 11.15 -33.46 -4.74
CA SER A 184 12.42 -33.76 -5.41
C SER A 184 12.88 -35.21 -5.17
N LEU A 185 13.80 -35.69 -6.01
CA LEU A 185 14.42 -37.02 -5.83
C LEU A 185 15.21 -37.17 -4.52
N THR A 186 15.59 -36.07 -3.87
CA THR A 186 16.29 -36.13 -2.56
C THR A 186 15.33 -36.36 -1.39
N GLN A 187 14.04 -36.07 -1.57
CA GLN A 187 13.00 -36.28 -0.55
C GLN A 187 12.20 -37.57 -0.77
N LEU A 188 12.10 -38.03 -2.02
CA LEU A 188 11.40 -39.27 -2.37
C LEU A 188 12.23 -40.49 -1.92
N ASP A 189 11.52 -41.48 -1.38
CA ASP A 189 12.00 -42.83 -1.04
C ASP A 189 10.87 -43.78 -1.46
N THR A 190 10.89 -44.16 -2.73
CA THR A 190 9.75 -44.79 -3.41
C THR A 190 9.43 -46.17 -2.84
N ASP A 191 10.42 -46.91 -2.34
CA ASP A 191 10.24 -48.25 -1.78
C ASP A 191 10.34 -48.32 -0.24
N GLY A 192 10.75 -47.23 0.41
CA GLY A 192 10.77 -47.08 1.85
C GLY A 192 11.93 -47.79 2.54
N ASP A 193 13.05 -48.03 1.85
CA ASP A 193 14.23 -48.70 2.42
C ASP A 193 15.13 -47.76 3.25
N GLY A 194 14.90 -46.45 3.13
CA GLY A 194 15.61 -45.40 3.86
C GLY A 194 16.74 -44.72 3.07
N VAL A 195 16.94 -45.06 1.80
CA VAL A 195 17.77 -44.34 0.83
C VAL A 195 16.83 -43.55 -0.09
N ASN A 196 17.17 -42.29 -0.38
CA ASN A 196 16.34 -41.48 -1.28
C ASN A 196 16.54 -41.89 -2.75
N ASP A 197 15.54 -41.64 -3.59
CA ASP A 197 15.51 -42.02 -5.00
C ASP A 197 16.67 -41.42 -5.82
N LEU A 198 17.33 -40.35 -5.37
CA LEU A 198 18.53 -39.79 -6.02
C LEU A 198 19.78 -40.66 -5.76
N GLU A 199 19.91 -41.24 -4.57
CA GLU A 199 21.06 -42.02 -4.13
C GLU A 199 20.84 -43.54 -4.25
N ASP A 200 19.60 -43.97 -4.47
CA ASP A 200 19.22 -45.37 -4.62
C ASP A 200 19.44 -45.87 -6.06
N ALA A 201 20.28 -46.89 -6.23
CA ALA A 201 20.50 -47.56 -7.51
C ALA A 201 19.28 -48.37 -7.98
N PHE A 202 18.40 -48.80 -7.07
CA PHE A 202 17.18 -49.55 -7.33
C PHE A 202 15.96 -48.97 -6.57
N PRO A 203 15.45 -47.77 -6.94
CA PRO A 203 14.41 -47.03 -6.20
C PRO A 203 13.03 -47.70 -6.01
N ALA A 204 12.87 -48.95 -6.47
CA ALA A 204 11.62 -49.70 -6.39
C ALA A 204 11.80 -51.09 -5.74
N ASP A 205 12.99 -51.43 -5.26
CA ASP A 205 13.29 -52.68 -4.56
C ASP A 205 13.90 -52.42 -3.18
N SER A 206 13.06 -52.44 -2.15
CA SER A 206 13.45 -52.11 -0.78
C SER A 206 14.43 -53.06 -0.09
N ASN A 207 15.00 -54.00 -0.84
CA ASN A 207 16.07 -54.88 -0.37
C ASN A 207 17.44 -54.54 -0.98
N GLU A 208 17.51 -53.58 -1.90
CA GLU A 208 18.71 -53.26 -2.68
C GLU A 208 18.83 -51.76 -2.91
N SER A 209 19.93 -51.15 -2.49
CA SER A 209 20.17 -49.72 -2.76
C SER A 209 21.56 -49.38 -3.28
N VAL A 210 22.43 -50.38 -3.43
CA VAL A 210 23.83 -50.19 -3.82
C VAL A 210 24.17 -51.01 -5.06
N ASP A 211 24.68 -50.30 -6.08
CA ASP A 211 25.31 -50.83 -7.29
C ASP A 211 26.61 -50.06 -7.53
N SER A 212 27.70 -50.60 -6.99
CA SER A 212 28.99 -49.90 -6.90
C SER A 212 29.67 -49.70 -8.26
N ASP A 213 29.32 -50.46 -9.29
CA ASP A 213 29.88 -50.34 -10.64
C ASP A 213 28.86 -49.95 -11.73
N SER A 214 27.59 -49.81 -11.35
CA SER A 214 26.48 -49.37 -12.20
C SER A 214 26.21 -50.31 -13.38
N ASP A 215 26.40 -51.62 -13.18
CA ASP A 215 26.11 -52.65 -14.18
C ASP A 215 24.64 -53.13 -14.18
N GLY A 216 23.86 -52.69 -13.19
CA GLY A 216 22.45 -53.01 -13.00
C GLY A 216 22.20 -54.27 -12.16
N VAL A 217 23.23 -54.87 -11.56
CA VAL A 217 23.13 -55.96 -10.59
C VAL A 217 23.50 -55.44 -9.21
N PRO A 218 22.65 -55.61 -8.19
CA PRO A 218 22.95 -55.09 -6.86
C PRO A 218 24.17 -55.79 -6.24
N ASP A 219 24.94 -55.04 -5.45
CA ASP A 219 26.21 -55.51 -4.85
C ASP A 219 26.07 -56.84 -4.09
N ARG A 220 24.91 -57.14 -3.49
CA ARG A 220 24.70 -58.40 -2.76
C ARG A 220 24.54 -59.62 -3.67
N LEU A 221 24.14 -59.40 -4.92
CA LEU A 221 23.92 -60.43 -5.94
C LEU A 221 25.06 -60.49 -6.97
N ASP A 222 25.95 -59.51 -6.98
CA ASP A 222 27.09 -59.46 -7.86
C ASP A 222 28.32 -60.21 -7.29
N ALA A 223 28.90 -61.08 -8.13
CA ALA A 223 30.15 -61.76 -7.83
C ALA A 223 31.40 -60.85 -7.95
N TYR A 224 31.33 -59.76 -8.71
CA TYR A 224 32.38 -58.76 -8.89
C TYR A 224 31.85 -57.31 -8.77
N PRO A 225 31.44 -56.85 -7.56
CA PRO A 225 30.77 -55.56 -7.33
C PRO A 225 31.50 -54.27 -7.76
N LEU A 226 32.69 -54.36 -8.35
CA LEU A 226 33.49 -53.22 -8.79
C LEU A 226 33.93 -53.36 -10.27
N ASP A 227 33.40 -54.35 -11.00
CA ASP A 227 33.74 -54.66 -12.39
C ASP A 227 32.48 -54.81 -13.25
N ALA A 228 32.04 -53.66 -13.79
CA ALA A 228 30.78 -53.56 -14.55
C ALA A 228 30.70 -54.43 -15.82
N ALA A 229 31.79 -55.11 -16.20
CA ALA A 229 31.79 -56.04 -17.31
C ALA A 229 31.38 -57.47 -16.88
N ARG A 230 31.22 -57.76 -15.58
CA ARG A 230 31.14 -59.12 -15.04
C ARG A 230 30.28 -59.25 -13.79
N SER A 231 29.03 -59.69 -13.93
CA SER A 231 28.18 -59.94 -12.75
C SER A 231 28.10 -61.41 -12.29
N GLU A 232 28.45 -62.37 -13.18
CA GLU A 232 28.43 -63.82 -12.88
C GLU A 232 29.83 -64.39 -12.61
N ALA A 233 29.95 -65.29 -11.62
CA ALA A 233 31.16 -66.06 -11.42
C ALA A 233 31.49 -66.93 -12.65
N GLU A 234 32.74 -66.91 -13.11
CA GLU A 234 33.20 -67.80 -14.17
C GLU A 234 32.91 -69.26 -13.78
N LYS A 235 32.10 -69.96 -14.59
CA LYS A 235 32.00 -71.41 -14.47
C LYS A 235 33.38 -71.98 -14.74
N GLU A 236 33.98 -72.64 -13.74
CA GLU A 236 35.07 -73.56 -13.99
C GLU A 236 34.57 -74.60 -15.00
N ASN A 237 35.03 -74.47 -16.25
CA ASN A 237 34.92 -75.55 -17.22
C ASN A 237 35.78 -76.69 -16.69
N ASP A 238 35.23 -77.55 -15.85
CA ASP A 238 35.82 -78.84 -15.53
C ASP A 238 35.77 -79.71 -16.81
N SER A 239 36.67 -79.38 -17.73
CA SER A 239 36.97 -80.13 -18.93
C SER A 239 37.77 -81.37 -18.55
N ASN A 240 37.22 -82.19 -17.64
CA ASN A 240 37.68 -83.54 -17.40
C ASN A 240 36.73 -84.51 -18.12
N GLY A 241 36.73 -84.39 -19.45
CA GLY A 241 36.27 -85.45 -20.33
C GLY A 241 37.20 -86.65 -20.24
N PHE A 242 37.00 -87.49 -19.21
CA PHE A 242 37.58 -88.84 -19.16
C PHE A 242 36.57 -89.85 -19.71
N LEU A 243 36.77 -90.18 -21.00
CA LEU A 243 36.15 -91.28 -21.71
C LEU A 243 36.63 -92.62 -21.12
N PHE A 244 35.72 -93.43 -20.56
CA PHE A 244 35.98 -94.85 -20.36
C PHE A 244 35.26 -95.65 -21.46
N ILE A 245 36.08 -96.33 -22.28
CA ILE A 245 35.68 -97.39 -23.21
C ILE A 245 35.35 -98.65 -22.43
#